data_AF-A0A8T3M217-F1
#
_entry.id   AF-A0A8T3M217-F1
#
_cell.length_a   1.000
_cell.length_b   1.000
_cell.length_c   1.000
_cell.angle_alpha   90.00
_cell.angle_beta   90.00
_cell.angle_gamma   90.00
#
_symmetry.space_group_name_H-M   'P 1'
#
loop_
_entity.id
_entity.type
_entity.pdbx_description
1 polymer ?
#
loop_
_entity_poly.entity_id
_entity_poly.type
_entity_poly.pdbx_seq_one_letter_code
_entity_poly.pdbx_strand_id
1 'polypeptide(L)'
;MPALETLRGLRVVASAESLDVAAWDEGAVVLRFAPDDAFAIGAINIDVSDEHAIVAEETGFVGMWLSVSELAEQVLPHIEWPLPDARPALCQGFIAGVPAKLWVTDDRALLICACSYADELAERLQ
;
A
#
# COMPACT_ATOMS: atom_id res chain seq x y z
N MET A 1 15.70 6.30 9.01
CA MET A 1 14.36 5.95 8.52
C MET A 1 13.32 6.04 9.62
N PRO A 2 12.09 6.47 9.31
CA PRO A 2 10.92 6.24 10.15
C PRO A 2 10.70 4.73 10.43
N ALA A 3 9.99 4.41 11.51
CA ALA A 3 9.67 3.02 11.84
C ALA A 3 8.59 2.46 10.91
N LEU A 4 8.64 1.15 10.63
CA LEU A 4 7.54 0.42 10.00
C LEU A 4 6.46 0.14 11.05
N GLU A 5 5.24 0.61 10.80
CA GLU A 5 4.10 0.43 11.70
C GLU A 5 3.04 -0.47 11.06
N THR A 6 2.33 -1.26 11.86
CA THR A 6 1.21 -2.09 11.37
C THR A 6 0.14 -1.21 10.74
N LEU A 7 -0.15 -1.45 9.46
CA LEU A 7 -1.27 -0.86 8.76
C LEU A 7 -2.53 -1.65 9.14
N ARG A 8 -3.60 -0.92 9.47
CA ARG A 8 -4.89 -1.49 9.86
C ARG A 8 -5.97 -0.98 8.95
N GLY A 9 -6.93 -1.83 8.62
CA GLY A 9 -8.09 -1.45 7.82
C GLY A 9 -8.85 -2.66 7.32
N LEU A 10 -9.49 -2.52 6.17
CA LEU A 10 -10.22 -3.61 5.51
C LEU A 10 -9.51 -4.05 4.25
N ARG A 11 -9.35 -5.35 4.07
CA ARG A 11 -9.08 -5.95 2.77
C ARG A 11 -10.36 -6.43 2.14
N VAL A 12 -10.57 -6.03 0.90
CA VAL A 12 -11.80 -6.26 0.15
C VAL A 12 -11.45 -6.92 -1.17
N VAL A 13 -11.96 -8.13 -1.37
CA VAL A 13 -11.88 -8.86 -2.64
C VAL A 13 -13.28 -8.87 -3.24
N ALA A 14 -13.43 -8.27 -4.42
CA ALA A 14 -14.69 -8.14 -5.16
C ALA A 14 -14.37 -7.90 -6.64
N SER A 15 -15.39 -7.89 -7.50
CA SER A 15 -15.20 -7.55 -8.92
C SER A 15 -14.56 -6.16 -9.07
N ALA A 16 -13.73 -5.99 -10.10
CA ALA A 16 -13.04 -4.72 -10.34
C ALA A 16 -14.03 -3.56 -10.51
N GLU A 17 -15.13 -3.79 -11.24
CA GLU A 17 -16.19 -2.82 -11.46
C GLU A 17 -16.88 -2.42 -10.14
N SER A 18 -17.15 -3.38 -9.26
CA SER A 18 -17.73 -3.12 -7.94
C SER A 18 -16.79 -2.30 -7.05
N LEU A 19 -15.49 -2.59 -7.07
CA LEU A 19 -14.50 -1.83 -6.32
C LEU A 19 -14.29 -0.41 -6.87
N ASP A 20 -14.51 -0.18 -8.17
CA ASP A 20 -14.39 1.13 -8.80
C ASP A 20 -15.51 2.10 -8.39
N VAL A 21 -16.67 1.57 -7.97
CA VAL A 21 -17.84 2.35 -7.52
C VAL A 21 -18.15 2.21 -6.03
N ALA A 22 -17.35 1.43 -5.28
CA ALA A 22 -17.54 1.23 -3.86
C ALA A 22 -17.41 2.54 -3.07
N ALA A 23 -18.23 2.70 -2.03
CA ALA A 23 -18.12 3.82 -1.11
C ALA A 23 -17.24 3.43 0.07
N TRP A 24 -16.09 4.10 0.17
CA TRP A 24 -15.10 3.91 1.23
C TRP A 24 -15.28 4.95 2.33
N ASP A 25 -14.89 4.62 3.56
CA ASP A 25 -14.85 5.57 4.67
C ASP A 25 -14.02 6.83 4.31
N GLU A 26 -14.51 8.00 4.74
CA GLU A 26 -13.77 9.25 4.54
C GLU A 26 -12.39 9.21 5.21
N GLY A 27 -11.36 9.59 4.46
CA GLY A 27 -9.97 9.61 4.94
C GLY A 27 -9.26 8.26 4.88
N ALA A 28 -9.93 7.18 4.46
CA ALA A 28 -9.26 5.91 4.18
C ALA A 28 -8.30 6.04 2.99
N VAL A 29 -7.14 5.39 3.09
CA VAL A 29 -6.21 5.25 1.95
C VAL A 29 -6.48 3.92 1.27
N VAL A 30 -7.11 3.98 0.08
CA VAL A 30 -7.51 2.80 -0.68
C VAL A 30 -6.44 2.44 -1.70
N LEU A 31 -5.86 1.25 -1.56
CA LEU A 31 -4.80 0.73 -2.41
C LEU A 31 -5.31 -0.47 -3.20
N ARG A 32 -5.33 -0.38 -4.54
CA ARG A 32 -5.67 -1.51 -5.41
C ARG A 32 -4.46 -2.41 -5.63
N PHE A 33 -4.35 -3.47 -4.84
CA PHE A 33 -3.28 -4.47 -4.97
C PHE A 33 -3.41 -5.27 -6.26
N ALA A 34 -4.64 -5.51 -6.70
CA ALA A 34 -5.01 -6.02 -8.00
C ALA A 34 -6.32 -5.34 -8.45
N PRO A 35 -6.78 -5.53 -9.70
CA PRO A 35 -8.09 -5.05 -10.12
C PRO A 35 -9.22 -5.54 -9.20
N ASP A 36 -9.12 -6.71 -8.61
CA ASP A 36 -10.15 -7.33 -7.76
C ASP A 36 -9.78 -7.41 -6.26
N ASP A 37 -8.67 -6.77 -5.85
CA ASP A 37 -8.16 -6.80 -4.47
C ASP A 37 -7.76 -5.39 -4.01
N ALA A 38 -8.45 -4.89 -3.00
CA ALA A 38 -8.20 -3.59 -2.40
C ALA A 38 -7.86 -3.71 -0.91
N PHE A 39 -6.88 -2.92 -0.47
CA PHE A 39 -6.63 -2.69 0.94
C PHE A 39 -6.92 -1.23 1.29
N ALA A 40 -7.94 -1.00 2.12
CA ALA A 40 -8.36 0.31 2.58
C ALA A 40 -7.85 0.56 3.99
N ILE A 41 -6.72 1.26 4.09
CA ILE A 41 -6.06 1.59 5.35
C ILE A 41 -6.90 2.65 6.08
N GLY A 42 -7.19 2.40 7.36
CA GLY A 42 -8.01 3.26 8.21
C GLY A 42 -9.52 3.06 8.06
N ALA A 43 -9.98 2.30 7.06
CA ALA A 43 -11.39 1.96 6.91
C ALA A 43 -11.82 0.93 7.97
N ILE A 44 -13.04 1.11 8.47
CA ILE A 44 -13.74 0.16 9.34
C ILE A 44 -15.05 -0.32 8.73
N ASN A 45 -15.58 0.40 7.72
CA ASN A 45 -16.74 0.03 6.93
C ASN A 45 -16.48 0.24 5.43
N ILE A 46 -17.32 -0.38 4.61
CA ILE A 46 -17.40 -0.19 3.17
C ILE A 46 -18.83 -0.49 2.71
N ASP A 47 -19.32 0.28 1.73
CA ASP A 47 -20.48 -0.10 0.93
C ASP A 47 -19.99 -0.58 -0.45
N VAL A 48 -20.12 -1.88 -0.71
CA VAL A 48 -19.73 -2.52 -1.97
C VAL A 48 -20.87 -3.37 -2.49
N SER A 49 -21.31 -3.07 -3.70
CA SER A 49 -22.38 -3.80 -4.39
C SER A 49 -21.80 -5.01 -5.14
N ASP A 50 -21.50 -6.08 -4.41
CA ASP A 50 -21.08 -7.37 -4.95
C ASP A 50 -21.50 -8.50 -3.99
N GLU A 51 -22.30 -9.44 -4.46
CA GLU A 51 -22.81 -10.55 -3.64
C GLU A 51 -21.73 -11.57 -3.22
N HIS A 52 -20.58 -11.53 -3.89
CA HIS A 52 -19.43 -12.38 -3.63
C HIS A 52 -18.27 -11.63 -2.96
N ALA A 53 -18.48 -10.36 -2.56
CA ALA A 53 -17.47 -9.59 -1.86
C ALA A 53 -17.01 -10.30 -0.58
N ILE A 54 -15.70 -10.39 -0.42
CA ILE A 54 -15.06 -10.78 0.84
C ILE A 54 -14.50 -9.52 1.46
N VAL A 55 -15.04 -9.14 2.62
CA VAL A 55 -14.55 -8.01 3.42
C VAL A 55 -13.99 -8.57 4.72
N ALA A 56 -12.71 -8.31 4.99
CA ALA A 56 -12.05 -8.79 6.20
C ALA A 56 -11.14 -7.71 6.80
N GLU A 57 -10.96 -7.75 8.13
CA GLU A 57 -9.92 -6.96 8.78
C GLU A 57 -8.53 -7.40 8.28
N GLU A 58 -7.67 -6.42 8.02
CA GLU A 58 -6.31 -6.65 7.50
C GLU A 58 -5.27 -5.98 8.41
N THR A 59 -4.27 -6.79 8.81
CA THR A 59 -3.15 -6.41 9.69
C THR A 59 -1.83 -7.10 9.29
N GLY A 60 -1.79 -7.75 8.14
CA GLY A 60 -0.66 -8.50 7.60
C GLY A 60 0.39 -7.63 6.90
N PHE A 61 0.16 -6.32 6.85
CA PHE A 61 1.08 -5.34 6.26
C PHE A 61 1.57 -4.33 7.30
N VAL A 62 2.84 -3.95 7.15
CA VAL A 62 3.41 -2.76 7.80
C VAL A 62 3.72 -1.72 6.75
N GLY A 63 3.83 -0.46 7.17
CA GLY A 63 4.30 0.60 6.29
C GLY A 63 4.91 1.78 7.01
N MET A 64 5.58 2.63 6.24
CA MET A 64 6.15 3.89 6.69
C MET A 64 5.84 5.01 5.70
N TRP A 65 5.43 6.15 6.22
CA TRP A 65 5.28 7.37 5.43
C TRP A 65 6.66 8.01 5.24
N LEU A 66 6.92 8.42 4.00
CA LEU A 66 8.16 9.06 3.57
C LEU A 66 7.82 10.38 2.89
N SER A 67 8.54 11.44 3.23
CA SER A 67 8.60 12.64 2.41
C SER A 67 9.22 12.33 1.04
N VAL A 68 9.04 13.23 0.07
CA VAL A 68 9.67 13.11 -1.26
C VAL A 68 11.20 12.98 -1.16
N SER A 69 11.83 13.72 -0.24
CA SER A 69 13.28 13.63 -0.02
C SER A 69 13.70 12.29 0.59
N GLU A 70 12.98 11.80 1.60
CA GLU A 70 13.30 10.50 2.21
C GLU A 70 13.10 9.34 1.22
N LEU A 71 12.06 9.39 0.39
CA LEU A 71 11.86 8.45 -0.71
C LEU A 71 13.08 8.45 -1.64
N ALA A 72 13.48 9.63 -2.11
CA ALA A 72 14.57 9.80 -3.07
C ALA A 72 15.93 9.34 -2.53
N GLU A 73 16.21 9.61 -1.26
CA GLU A 73 17.50 9.32 -0.63
C GLU A 73 17.61 7.88 -0.11
N GLN A 74 16.52 7.32 0.43
CA GLN A 74 16.57 6.08 1.21
C GLN A 74 15.96 4.88 0.49
N VAL A 75 15.04 5.07 -0.46
CA VAL A 75 14.29 3.96 -1.08
C VAL A 75 14.57 3.82 -2.57
N LEU A 76 14.54 4.93 -3.33
CA LEU A 76 14.79 4.87 -4.78
C LEU A 76 16.14 4.27 -5.18
N PRO A 77 17.26 4.46 -4.42
CA PRO A 77 18.53 3.81 -4.76
C PRO A 77 18.48 2.28 -4.72
N HIS A 78 17.48 1.70 -4.05
CA HIS A 78 17.29 0.26 -3.89
C HIS A 78 16.23 -0.33 -4.84
N ILE A 79 15.79 0.46 -5.83
CA ILE A 79 14.77 0.09 -6.82
C ILE A 79 15.42 0.00 -8.20
N GLU A 80 15.21 -1.14 -8.88
CA GLU A 80 15.72 -1.38 -10.24
C GLU A 80 14.64 -1.21 -11.33
N TRP A 81 13.41 -0.89 -10.94
CA TRP A 81 12.25 -0.80 -11.83
C TRP A 81 11.75 0.65 -11.97
N PRO A 82 11.16 1.01 -13.12
CA PRO A 82 10.72 2.38 -13.35
C PRO A 82 9.52 2.73 -12.48
N LEU A 83 9.52 3.93 -11.91
CA LEU A 83 8.32 4.52 -11.32
C LEU A 83 7.45 5.14 -12.43
N PRO A 84 6.12 4.96 -12.41
CA PRO A 84 5.22 5.73 -13.27
C PRO A 84 5.40 7.24 -13.04
N ASP A 85 5.05 8.08 -14.01
CA ASP A 85 5.06 9.54 -13.83
C ASP A 85 3.72 10.05 -13.26
N ALA A 86 2.62 9.38 -13.55
CA ALA A 86 1.30 9.74 -13.06
C ALA A 86 1.17 9.51 -11.54
N ARG A 87 0.43 10.40 -10.87
CA ARG A 87 0.16 10.36 -9.42
C ARG A 87 -1.35 10.47 -9.16
N PRO A 88 -1.87 9.79 -8.11
CA PRO A 88 -1.18 8.80 -7.29
C PRO A 88 -0.88 7.51 -8.08
N ALA A 89 0.17 6.78 -7.68
CA ALA A 89 0.52 5.49 -8.27
C ALA A 89 0.85 4.47 -7.18
N LEU A 90 0.30 3.26 -7.31
CA LEU A 90 0.76 2.10 -6.55
C LEU A 90 1.68 1.27 -7.44
N CYS A 91 2.88 1.01 -6.94
CA CYS A 91 3.86 0.14 -7.58
C CYS A 91 4.17 -1.03 -6.66
N GLN A 92 4.52 -2.17 -7.25
CA GLN A 92 4.85 -3.38 -6.52
C GLN A 92 6.07 -4.04 -7.15
N GLY A 93 6.99 -4.50 -6.32
CA GLY A 93 8.24 -5.08 -6.78
C GLY A 93 9.19 -5.38 -5.63
N PHE A 94 10.44 -5.69 -5.95
CA PHE A 94 11.48 -5.79 -4.94
C PHE A 94 12.05 -4.41 -4.63
N ILE A 95 12.16 -4.09 -3.35
CA ILE A 95 12.84 -2.90 -2.83
C ILE A 95 13.93 -3.42 -1.90
N ALA A 96 15.18 -3.11 -2.19
CA ALA A 96 16.33 -3.71 -1.51
C ALA A 96 16.27 -5.25 -1.48
N GLY A 97 15.74 -5.88 -2.54
CA GLY A 97 15.58 -7.34 -2.61
C GLY A 97 14.52 -7.93 -1.68
N VAL A 98 13.61 -7.12 -1.13
CA VAL A 98 12.46 -7.56 -0.33
C VAL A 98 11.14 -7.28 -1.08
N PRO A 99 10.17 -8.21 -1.12
CA PRO A 99 8.86 -7.94 -1.72
C PRO A 99 8.14 -6.81 -0.99
N ALA A 100 7.92 -5.70 -1.70
CA ALA A 100 7.33 -4.50 -1.13
C ALA A 100 6.41 -3.82 -2.16
N LYS A 101 5.68 -2.82 -1.67
CA LYS A 101 4.85 -1.93 -2.46
C LYS A 101 5.20 -0.49 -2.12
N LEU A 102 5.04 0.39 -3.08
CA LEU A 102 5.25 1.81 -2.92
C LEU A 102 4.02 2.53 -3.45
N TRP A 103 3.31 3.24 -2.59
CA TRP A 103 2.24 4.15 -2.98
C TRP A 103 2.78 5.57 -2.99
N VAL A 104 2.83 6.20 -4.16
CA VAL A 104 3.44 7.52 -4.36
C VAL A 104 2.36 8.54 -4.72
N THR A 105 2.31 9.63 -3.96
CA THR A 105 1.50 10.83 -4.24
C THR A 105 2.41 11.99 -4.64
N ASP A 106 1.84 13.16 -4.90
CA ASP A 106 2.64 14.36 -5.24
C ASP A 106 3.46 14.88 -4.06
N ASP A 107 3.03 14.61 -2.83
CA ASP A 107 3.56 15.19 -1.60
C ASP A 107 4.33 14.20 -0.71
N ARG A 108 4.08 12.90 -0.85
CA ARG A 108 4.66 11.86 0.00
C ARG A 108 4.59 10.48 -0.65
N ALA A 109 5.13 9.48 0.04
CA ALA A 109 4.94 8.09 -0.31
C ALA A 109 4.71 7.22 0.93
N LEU A 110 4.07 6.08 0.71
CA LEU A 110 3.92 5.01 1.69
C LEU A 110 4.66 3.78 1.15
N LEU A 111 5.73 3.41 1.85
CA LEU A 111 6.42 2.13 1.65
C LEU A 111 5.69 1.06 2.46
N ILE A 112 5.39 -0.08 1.84
CA ILE A 112 4.57 -1.14 2.43
C ILE A 112 5.25 -2.48 2.20
N CYS A 113 5.30 -3.34 3.22
CA CYS A 113 5.66 -4.75 3.05
C CYS A 113 4.79 -5.64 3.94
N ALA A 114 4.83 -6.95 3.70
CA ALA A 114 4.23 -7.90 4.63
C ALA A 114 4.94 -7.81 5.99
N CYS A 115 4.20 -8.01 7.09
CA CYS A 115 4.75 -7.96 8.45
C CYS A 115 5.96 -8.89 8.63
N SER A 116 5.95 -10.06 7.99
CA SER A 116 7.05 -11.04 8.04
C SER A 116 8.36 -10.55 7.42
N TYR A 117 8.33 -9.44 6.68
CA TYR A 117 9.51 -8.85 6.04
C TYR A 117 9.93 -7.51 6.66
N ALA A 118 9.28 -7.08 7.74
CA ALA A 118 9.50 -5.76 8.33
C ALA A 118 10.97 -5.55 8.74
N ASP A 119 11.53 -6.48 9.51
CA ASP A 119 12.90 -6.37 10.02
C ASP A 119 13.94 -6.44 8.88
N GLU A 120 13.74 -7.35 7.93
CA GLU A 120 14.63 -7.50 6.77
C GLU A 120 14.65 -6.23 5.90
N LEU A 121 13.47 -5.64 5.62
CA LEU A 121 13.39 -4.40 4.84
C LEU A 121 14.04 -3.24 5.59
N ALA A 122 13.81 -3.15 6.90
CA ALA A 122 14.39 -2.10 7.73
C ALA A 122 15.92 -2.19 7.82
N GLU A 123 16.49 -3.40 7.89
CA GLU A 123 17.94 -3.60 7.90
C GLU A 123 18.58 -3.22 6.56
N ARG A 124 17.95 -3.57 5.44
CA ARG A 124 18.53 -3.36 4.10
C ARG A 124 18.47 -1.93 3.56
N LEU A 125 17.67 -1.07 4.20
CA LEU A 125 17.54 0.35 3.83
C LEU A 125 18.35 1.29 4.73
N GLN A 126 19.12 0.75 5.69
CA GLN A 126 20.10 1.50 6.50
C GLN A 126 21.36 1.83 5.68
#